data_AF-A0A438FJQ4-F1
#
_entry.id   AF-A0A438FJQ4-F1
#
_cell.length_a   1.000
_cell.length_b   1.000
_cell.length_c   1.000
_cell.angle_alpha   90.00
_cell.angle_beta   90.00
_cell.angle_gamma   90.00
#
_symmetry.space_group_name_H-M   'P 1'
#
loop_
_entity.id
_entity.type
_entity.pdbx_description
1 polymer ?
#
loop_
_entity_poly.entity_id
_entity_poly.type
_entity_poly.pdbx_seq_one_letter_code
_entity_poly.pdbx_strand_id
1 'polypeptide(L)'
;MIYHSSVDTTNIPKTTNCIFSLMDKVVKELGEENVVQVVTDNEASFKAVGMLLMEKQKHLFWSPCAAHYIDLMLEDIASMKQTKETLDQAKMIIEFIYNNLKVVNLMKVFTKDTNLLRPGITHFATKFISLESLIRYEADLKRMSTINE
;
A
#
# COMPACT_ATOMS: atom_id res chain seq x y z
N MET A 1 17.58 8.94 -2.48
CA MET A 1 16.30 9.20 -3.16
C MET A 1 16.07 10.69 -3.13
N ILE A 2 15.92 11.33 -4.30
CA ILE A 2 15.66 12.76 -4.42
C ILE A 2 14.21 12.90 -4.89
N TYR A 3 13.45 13.74 -4.22
CA TYR A 3 12.11 14.10 -4.65
C TYR A 3 12.19 15.28 -5.62
N HIS A 4 11.56 15.14 -6.80
CA HIS A 4 11.52 16.20 -7.82
C HIS A 4 10.30 17.10 -7.63
N SER A 5 9.10 16.53 -7.74
CA SER A 5 7.85 17.29 -7.69
C SER A 5 6.63 16.41 -7.42
N SER A 6 5.50 17.06 -7.15
CA SER A 6 4.16 16.46 -7.11
C SER A 6 3.18 17.41 -7.79
N VAL A 7 2.09 16.85 -8.29
CA VAL A 7 1.04 17.59 -8.99
C VAL A 7 -0.29 17.18 -8.40
N ASP A 8 -1.08 18.16 -7.96
CA ASP A 8 -2.47 17.91 -7.57
C ASP A 8 -3.33 17.74 -8.82
N THR A 9 -3.91 16.55 -8.98
CA THR A 9 -4.78 16.21 -10.12
C THR A 9 -6.25 16.13 -9.73
N THR A 10 -6.67 16.65 -8.57
CA THR A 10 -8.04 16.52 -8.05
C THR A 10 -9.09 17.05 -9.04
N ASN A 11 -8.79 18.16 -9.72
CA ASN A 11 -9.68 18.79 -10.70
C ASN A 11 -9.29 18.50 -12.16
N ILE A 12 -8.38 17.55 -12.39
CA ILE A 12 -7.87 17.20 -13.72
C ILE A 12 -8.44 15.84 -14.12
N PRO A 13 -9.05 15.71 -15.31
CA PRO A 13 -9.45 14.40 -15.83
C PRO A 13 -8.25 13.45 -15.87
N LYS A 14 -8.35 12.30 -15.20
CA LYS A 14 -7.32 11.26 -15.17
C LYS A 14 -7.28 10.44 -16.47
N THR A 15 -7.21 11.14 -17.61
CA THR A 15 -7.07 10.53 -18.93
C THR A 15 -5.61 10.24 -19.23
N THR A 16 -5.36 9.27 -20.10
CA THR A 16 -4.01 8.93 -20.58
C THR A 16 -3.25 10.16 -21.09
N ASN A 17 -3.90 11.03 -21.86
CA ASN A 17 -3.25 12.22 -22.42
C ASN A 17 -2.83 13.24 -21.35
N CYS A 18 -3.67 13.44 -20.33
CA CYS A 18 -3.35 14.35 -19.22
C CYS A 18 -2.16 13.82 -18.42
N ILE A 19 -2.16 12.53 -18.08
CA ILE A 19 -1.06 11.91 -17.31
C ILE A 19 0.22 11.89 -18.14
N PHE A 20 0.13 11.57 -19.44
CA PHE A 20 1.26 11.60 -20.36
C PHE A 20 1.90 12.98 -20.44
N SER A 21 1.12 14.06 -20.55
CA SER A 21 1.69 15.41 -20.63
C SER A 21 2.44 15.80 -19.36
N LEU A 22 1.94 15.39 -18.19
CA LEU A 22 2.60 15.61 -16.90
C LEU A 22 3.93 14.84 -16.82
N MET A 23 3.94 13.56 -17.19
CA MET A 23 5.16 12.75 -17.15
C MET A 23 6.19 13.21 -18.18
N ASP A 24 5.78 13.49 -19.42
CA ASP A 24 6.64 14.00 -20.47
C ASP A 24 7.30 15.33 -20.08
N LYS A 25 6.55 16.21 -19.40
CA LYS A 25 7.10 17.46 -18.87
C LYS A 25 8.23 17.20 -17.87
N VAL A 26 8.03 16.27 -16.93
CA VAL A 26 9.06 15.90 -15.95
C VAL A 26 10.30 15.34 -16.63
N VAL A 27 10.15 14.45 -17.62
CA VAL A 27 11.30 13.90 -18.34
C VAL A 27 12.09 14.99 -19.07
N LYS A 28 11.40 15.94 -19.72
CA LYS A 28 12.05 17.08 -20.36
C LYS A 28 12.77 18.00 -19.38
N GLU A 29 12.17 18.28 -18.23
CA GLU A 29 12.77 19.12 -17.19
C GLU A 29 14.06 18.51 -16.63
N LEU A 30 14.09 17.18 -16.49
CA LEU A 30 15.26 16.44 -16.02
C LEU A 30 16.32 16.24 -17.11
N GLY A 31 16.00 16.53 -18.38
CA GLY A 31 16.80 16.15 -19.54
C GLY A 31 16.54 14.70 -19.92
N GLU A 32 16.19 14.47 -21.18
CA GLU A 32 15.77 13.16 -21.67
C GLU A 32 16.85 12.11 -21.42
N GLU A 33 18.12 12.44 -21.69
CA GLU A 33 19.28 11.59 -21.49
C GLU A 33 19.51 11.15 -20.03
N ASN A 34 18.94 11.86 -19.07
CA ASN A 34 19.09 11.58 -17.64
C ASN A 34 18.00 10.64 -17.11
N VAL A 35 16.98 10.31 -17.91
CA VAL A 35 15.89 9.41 -17.52
C VAL A 35 15.96 8.10 -18.30
N VAL A 36 16.32 7.03 -17.58
CA VAL A 36 16.46 5.69 -18.16
C VAL A 36 15.16 4.88 -18.04
N GLN A 37 14.41 5.08 -16.96
CA GLN A 37 13.26 4.25 -16.63
C GLN A 37 12.13 5.06 -15.99
N VAL A 38 10.90 4.77 -16.40
CA VAL A 38 9.69 5.24 -15.74
C VAL A 38 8.95 4.04 -15.15
N VAL A 39 8.66 4.11 -13.86
CA VAL A 39 7.92 3.08 -13.12
C VAL A 39 6.59 3.67 -12.67
N THR A 40 5.48 3.07 -13.12
CA THR A 40 4.12 3.50 -12.75
C THR A 40 3.31 2.32 -12.28
N ASP A 41 2.11 2.53 -11.75
CA ASP A 41 1.16 1.43 -11.56
C ASP A 41 0.84 0.72 -12.90
N ASN A 42 0.21 -0.45 -12.79
CA ASN A 42 -0.15 -1.29 -13.94
C ASN A 42 -1.59 -1.04 -14.41
N GLU A 43 -2.22 0.05 -13.98
CA GLU A 43 -3.56 0.40 -14.45
C GLU A 43 -3.51 0.70 -15.96
N ALA A 44 -4.60 0.44 -16.67
CA ALA A 44 -4.62 0.54 -18.13
C ALA A 44 -4.22 1.93 -18.66
N SER A 45 -4.60 2.99 -17.94
CA SER A 45 -4.24 4.39 -18.23
C SER A 45 -2.73 4.59 -18.16
N PHE A 46 -2.08 4.17 -17.08
CA PHE A 46 -0.65 4.31 -16.87
C PHE A 46 0.18 3.41 -17.77
N LYS A 47 -0.31 2.20 -18.10
CA LYS A 47 0.29 1.37 -19.14
C LYS A 47 0.31 2.09 -20.48
N ALA A 48 -0.81 2.69 -20.89
CA ALA A 48 -0.86 3.45 -22.14
C ALA A 48 0.07 4.67 -22.11
N VAL A 49 0.18 5.38 -20.99
CA VAL A 49 1.16 6.47 -20.81
C VAL A 49 2.59 5.98 -20.97
N GLY A 50 2.94 4.87 -20.32
CA GLY A 50 4.27 4.26 -20.43
C GLY A 50 4.63 3.92 -21.88
N MET A 51 3.70 3.33 -22.63
CA MET A 51 3.89 3.03 -24.05
C MET A 51 4.12 4.30 -24.88
N LEU A 52 3.34 5.36 -24.64
CA LEU A 52 3.50 6.65 -25.33
C LEU A 52 4.85 7.31 -25.00
N LEU A 53 5.32 7.21 -23.76
CA LEU A 53 6.64 7.71 -23.35
C LEU A 53 7.76 6.98 -24.08
N MET A 54 7.70 5.65 -24.15
CA MET A 54 8.67 4.85 -24.89
C MET A 54 8.61 5.11 -26.41
N GLU A 55 7.41 5.37 -26.95
CA GLU A 55 7.26 5.71 -28.36
C GLU A 55 7.94 7.03 -28.69
N LYS A 56 7.77 8.03 -27.83
CA LYS A 56 8.34 9.37 -27.99
C LYS A 56 9.83 9.43 -27.68
N GLN A 57 10.26 8.78 -26.60
CA GLN A 57 11.62 8.79 -26.09
C GLN A 57 12.24 7.40 -26.19
N LYS A 58 12.96 7.16 -27.30
CA LYS A 58 13.41 5.81 -27.69
C LYS A 58 14.44 5.18 -26.74
N HIS A 59 15.11 5.97 -25.91
CA HIS A 59 16.09 5.50 -24.91
C HIS A 59 15.45 5.15 -23.56
N LEU A 60 14.19 5.55 -23.34
CA LEU A 60 13.47 5.37 -22.09
C LEU A 60 12.73 4.03 -22.12
N PHE A 61 12.77 3.30 -21.00
CA PHE A 61 11.96 2.09 -20.80
C PHE A 61 10.87 2.33 -19.74
N TRP A 62 9.69 1.76 -19.97
CA TRP A 62 8.62 1.72 -18.98
C TRP A 62 8.49 0.33 -18.38
N SER A 63 8.34 0.27 -17.06
CA SER A 63 7.98 -0.96 -16.35
C SER A 63 6.83 -0.74 -15.36
N PRO A 64 5.94 -1.72 -15.20
CA PRO A 64 4.95 -1.70 -14.14
C PRO A 64 5.58 -1.80 -12.74
N CYS A 65 4.91 -1.21 -11.76
CA CYS A 65 5.33 -1.17 -10.36
C CYS A 65 5.21 -2.56 -9.70
N ALA A 66 6.34 -3.07 -9.19
CA ALA A 66 6.38 -4.34 -8.47
C ALA A 66 5.51 -4.34 -7.19
N ALA A 67 5.46 -3.21 -6.47
CA ALA A 67 4.63 -3.10 -5.27
C ALA A 67 3.14 -3.26 -5.58
N HIS A 68 2.68 -2.76 -6.74
CA HIS A 68 1.30 -2.93 -7.17
C HIS A 68 0.99 -4.39 -7.53
N TYR A 69 1.91 -5.13 -8.18
CA TYR A 69 1.71 -6.56 -8.39
C TYR A 69 1.63 -7.36 -7.10
N ILE A 70 2.50 -7.04 -6.13
CA ILE A 70 2.43 -7.68 -4.81
C ILE A 70 1.08 -7.38 -4.16
N ASP A 71 0.56 -6.15 -4.28
CA ASP A 71 -0.76 -5.80 -3.75
C ASP A 71 -1.88 -6.64 -4.38
N LEU A 72 -1.86 -6.82 -5.70
CA LEU A 72 -2.82 -7.66 -6.42
C LEU A 72 -2.71 -9.14 -6.03
N MET A 73 -1.50 -9.67 -5.88
CA MET A 73 -1.29 -11.04 -5.39
C MET A 73 -1.86 -11.21 -3.98
N LEU A 74 -1.68 -10.21 -3.11
CA LEU A 74 -2.24 -10.22 -1.77
C LEU A 74 -3.76 -10.08 -1.77
N GLU A 75 -4.35 -9.34 -2.72
CA GLU A 75 -5.79 -9.27 -2.93
C GLU A 75 -6.39 -10.62 -3.33
N ASP A 76 -5.76 -11.31 -4.29
CA ASP A 76 -6.16 -12.65 -4.72
C ASP A 76 -6.09 -13.65 -3.55
N ILE A 77 -5.03 -13.60 -2.76
CA ILE A 77 -4.90 -14.46 -1.56
C ILE A 77 -5.96 -14.09 -0.52
N ALA A 78 -6.19 -12.79 -0.29
CA ALA A 78 -7.17 -12.30 0.69
C ALA A 78 -8.62 -12.61 0.30
N SER A 79 -8.91 -12.83 -0.98
CA SER A 79 -10.24 -13.16 -1.48
C SER A 79 -10.57 -14.66 -1.42
N MET A 80 -9.58 -15.53 -1.17
CA MET A 80 -9.82 -16.94 -0.87
C MET A 80 -10.69 -17.08 0.39
N LYS A 81 -11.74 -17.91 0.34
CA LYS A 81 -12.77 -18.02 1.39
C LYS A 81 -12.18 -18.11 2.81
N GLN A 82 -11.28 -19.06 3.06
CA GLN A 82 -10.70 -19.27 4.38
C GLN A 82 -9.82 -18.09 4.83
N THR A 83 -9.04 -17.51 3.91
CA THR A 83 -8.21 -16.34 4.19
C THR A 83 -9.07 -15.13 4.51
N LYS A 84 -10.13 -14.90 3.74
CA LYS A 84 -11.08 -13.82 3.95
C LYS A 84 -11.73 -13.91 5.32
N GLU A 85 -12.26 -15.07 5.69
CA GLU A 85 -12.86 -15.32 7.01
C GLU A 85 -11.86 -15.02 8.15
N THR A 86 -10.60 -15.45 7.99
CA THR A 86 -9.53 -15.18 8.96
C THR A 86 -9.20 -13.68 9.06
N LEU A 87 -9.07 -12.99 7.92
CA LEU A 87 -8.79 -11.56 7.88
C LEU A 87 -9.94 -10.73 8.45
N ASP A 88 -11.18 -11.13 8.23
CA ASP A 88 -12.36 -10.47 8.80
C ASP A 88 -12.39 -10.62 10.33
N GLN A 89 -12.08 -11.80 10.87
CA GLN A 89 -11.94 -12.01 12.31
C GLN A 89 -10.79 -11.19 12.92
N ALA A 90 -9.63 -11.17 12.26
CA ALA A 90 -8.50 -10.34 12.67
C ALA A 90 -8.87 -8.85 12.72
N LYS A 91 -9.58 -8.38 11.69
CA LYS A 91 -10.08 -7.01 11.63
C LYS A 91 -11.03 -6.71 12.79
N MET A 92 -11.96 -7.62 13.12
CA MET A 92 -12.87 -7.44 14.27
C MET A 92 -12.12 -7.28 15.60
N ILE A 93 -11.10 -8.12 15.85
CA ILE A 93 -10.28 -8.03 17.06
C ILE A 93 -9.56 -6.68 17.14
N ILE A 94 -8.96 -6.25 16.03
CA ILE A 94 -8.24 -4.98 15.95
C ILE A 94 -9.18 -3.80 16.15
N GLU A 95 -10.32 -3.78 15.47
CA GLU A 95 -11.33 -2.73 15.65
C GLU A 95 -11.81 -2.68 17.10
N PHE A 96 -12.07 -3.82 17.73
CA PHE A 96 -12.43 -3.87 19.15
C PHE A 96 -11.37 -3.21 20.05
N ILE A 97 -10.09 -3.53 19.83
CA ILE A 97 -8.99 -2.95 20.62
C ILE A 97 -8.89 -1.45 20.39
N TYR A 98 -8.84 -1.00 19.12
CA TYR A 98 -8.57 0.40 18.78
C TYR A 98 -9.76 1.33 18.94
N ASN A 99 -10.99 0.81 19.03
CA ASN A 99 -12.19 1.61 19.29
C ASN A 99 -12.32 2.07 20.75
N ASN A 100 -11.49 1.57 21.67
CA ASN A 100 -11.55 1.93 23.08
C ASN A 100 -10.16 2.23 23.66
N LEU A 101 -9.92 3.48 24.07
CA LEU A 101 -8.63 3.91 24.62
C LEU A 101 -8.18 3.09 25.84
N LYS A 102 -9.11 2.63 26.69
CA LYS A 102 -8.76 1.77 27.84
C LYS A 102 -8.21 0.42 27.37
N VAL A 103 -8.82 -0.17 26.35
CA VAL A 103 -8.39 -1.45 25.78
C VAL A 103 -7.06 -1.28 25.03
N VAL A 104 -6.86 -0.17 24.31
CA VAL A 104 -5.55 0.17 23.71
C VAL A 104 -4.45 0.26 24.77
N ASN A 105 -4.70 0.99 25.86
CA ASN A 105 -3.71 1.15 26.93
C ASN A 105 -3.42 -0.19 27.61
N LEU A 106 -4.44 -1.01 27.85
CA LEU A 106 -4.26 -2.34 28.40
C LEU A 106 -3.44 -3.22 27.45
N MET A 107 -3.79 -3.25 26.16
CA MET A 107 -3.03 -3.98 25.14
C MET A 107 -1.55 -3.56 25.16
N LYS A 108 -1.26 -2.26 25.22
CA LYS A 108 0.11 -1.74 25.31
C LYS A 108 0.86 -2.21 26.55
N VAL A 109 0.21 -2.37 27.70
CA VAL A 109 0.84 -2.95 28.91
C VAL A 109 1.29 -4.39 28.64
N PHE A 110 0.47 -5.18 27.96
CA PHE A 110 0.76 -6.59 27.66
C PHE A 110 1.73 -6.78 26.50
N THR A 111 1.72 -5.89 25.50
CA THR A 111 2.55 -6.00 24.28
C THR A 111 3.80 -5.13 24.31
N LYS A 112 4.21 -4.61 25.49
CA LYS A 112 5.39 -3.76 25.67
C LYS A 112 5.34 -2.50 24.80
N ASP A 113 4.21 -1.80 24.86
CA ASP A 113 3.87 -0.57 24.13
C ASP A 113 3.93 -0.72 22.60
N THR A 114 3.61 -1.93 22.09
CA THR A 114 3.58 -2.18 20.64
C THR A 114 2.25 -1.76 20.02
N ASN A 115 2.29 -1.32 18.76
CA ASN A 115 1.10 -1.16 17.92
C ASN A 115 0.85 -2.41 17.07
N LEU A 116 -0.38 -2.92 17.10
CA LEU A 116 -0.82 -4.05 16.26
C LEU A 116 -1.09 -3.61 14.82
N LEU A 117 -1.56 -2.37 14.64
CA LEU A 117 -1.72 -1.74 13.32
C LEU A 117 -0.37 -1.16 12.89
N ARG A 118 0.26 -1.78 11.90
CA ARG A 118 1.51 -1.30 11.29
C ARG A 118 1.25 -1.08 9.80
N PRO A 119 1.39 0.15 9.29
CA PRO A 119 1.19 0.43 7.88
C PRO A 119 2.13 -0.42 7.02
N GLY A 120 1.55 -1.13 6.06
CA GLY A 120 2.29 -1.79 4.99
C GLY A 120 2.61 -0.84 3.85
N ILE A 121 3.47 -1.29 2.94
CA ILE A 121 3.74 -0.57 1.67
C ILE A 121 2.45 -0.41 0.84
N THR A 122 1.51 -1.34 1.02
CA THR A 122 0.23 -1.37 0.29
C THR A 122 -0.95 -1.60 1.24
N HIS A 123 -2.16 -1.33 0.76
CA HIS A 123 -3.37 -1.49 1.57
C HIS A 123 -3.61 -2.97 1.91
N PHE A 124 -3.42 -3.91 0.98
CA PHE A 124 -3.58 -5.33 1.30
C PHE A 124 -2.46 -5.85 2.20
N ALA A 125 -1.21 -5.41 2.00
CA ALA A 125 -0.11 -5.75 2.92
C ALA A 125 -0.42 -5.34 4.36
N THR A 126 -1.08 -4.19 4.56
CA THR A 126 -1.48 -3.74 5.90
C THR A 126 -2.39 -4.75 6.60
N LYS A 127 -3.31 -5.41 5.87
CA LYS A 127 -4.19 -6.46 6.45
C LYS A 127 -3.38 -7.66 6.95
N PHE A 128 -2.44 -8.14 6.14
CA PHE A 128 -1.60 -9.29 6.51
C PHE A 128 -0.61 -8.96 7.63
N ILE A 129 0.00 -7.76 7.63
CA ILE A 129 0.88 -7.31 8.71
C ILE A 129 0.12 -7.18 10.03
N SER A 130 -1.14 -6.75 9.96
CA SER A 130 -2.02 -6.66 11.12
C SER A 130 -2.34 -8.05 11.69
N LEU A 131 -2.67 -9.02 10.82
CA LEU A 131 -2.83 -10.43 11.20
C LEU A 131 -1.54 -11.01 11.79
N GLU A 132 -0.39 -10.76 11.18
CA GLU A 132 0.92 -11.19 11.68
C GLU A 132 1.17 -10.65 13.09
N SER A 133 0.81 -9.39 13.34
CA SER A 133 0.96 -8.76 14.65
C SER A 133 0.06 -9.41 15.70
N LEU A 134 -1.18 -9.78 15.35
CA LEU A 134 -2.07 -10.53 16.24
C LEU A 134 -1.50 -11.90 16.61
N ILE A 135 -0.94 -12.63 15.63
CA ILE A 135 -0.31 -13.94 15.86
C ILE A 135 0.93 -13.78 16.75
N ARG A 136 1.76 -12.78 16.46
CA ARG A 136 2.98 -12.48 17.21
C ARG A 136 2.70 -12.21 18.70
N TYR A 137 1.60 -11.52 19.00
CA TYR A 137 1.21 -11.15 20.36
C TYR A 137 0.04 -11.98 20.91
N GLU A 138 -0.25 -13.14 20.30
CA GLU A 138 -1.43 -13.94 20.63
C GLU A 138 -1.49 -14.31 22.12
N ALA A 139 -0.36 -14.76 22.68
CA ALA A 139 -0.28 -15.15 24.09
C ALA A 139 -0.53 -13.96 25.04
N ASP A 140 0.01 -12.78 24.71
CA ASP A 140 -0.14 -11.57 25.51
C ASP A 140 -1.58 -11.03 25.42
N LEU A 141 -2.18 -11.05 24.23
CA LEU A 141 -3.57 -10.67 24.00
C LEU A 141 -4.56 -11.63 24.69
N LYS A 142 -4.26 -12.93 24.73
CA LYS A 142 -5.04 -13.91 25.51
C LYS A 142 -4.93 -13.66 27.02
N ARG A 143 -3.74 -13.29 27.52
CA ARG A 143 -3.58 -12.92 28.94
C ARG A 143 -4.39 -11.68 29.28
N MET A 144 -4.36 -10.68 28.41
CA MET A 144 -5.16 -9.46 28.53
C MET A 144 -6.66 -9.77 28.68
N SER A 145 -7.21 -10.72 27.90
CA SER A 145 -8.64 -11.05 27.94
C SER A 145 -9.05 -11.91 29.14
N THR A 146 -8.10 -12.55 29.81
CA THR A 146 -8.36 -13.37 31.01
C THR A 146 -8.26 -12.60 32.33
N ILE A 147 -7.92 -11.32 32.28
CA ILE A 147 -8.01 -10.45 33.46
C ILE A 147 -9.49 -10.14 33.67
N ASN A 148 -10.13 -11.00 34.47
CA ASN A 148 -11.35 -10.65 35.17
C ASN A 148 -11.07 -9.43 36.05
N GLU A 149 -12.02 -8.50 36.10
CA GLU A 149 -12.15 -7.57 37.23
C GLU A 149 -12.14 -8.31 38.57
#